data_AF-A0A344UAG5-F1
#
_entry.id   AF-A0A344UAG5-F1
#
_cell.length_a   1.000
_cell.length_b   1.000
_cell.length_c   1.000
_cell.angle_alpha   90.00
_cell.angle_beta   90.00
_cell.angle_gamma   90.00
#
_symmetry.space_group_name_H-M   'P 1'
#
loop_
_entity.id
_entity.type
_entity.pdbx_description
1 polymer ?
#
loop_
_entity_poly.entity_id
_entity_poly.type
_entity_poly.pdbx_seq_one_letter_code
_entity_poly.pdbx_strand_id
1 'polypeptide(L)'
;MGSNHLISDEETRKIAEGFLASSPWLGDVTWAENIIIGTDAANHAGFDGQFPKDAQLAEGQKWSWTVRFTDPAGSEKSLSHETVLAGLTRIVYGDHDSPDGWSYIGIRQWFTEPAAERKRLALSAADHSRICQKALYDKIVYEPRTDGFPRSDWFQDQRGPGAEPLNGAEGQ
;
A
#
# COMPACT_ATOMS: atom_id res chain seq x y z
N MET A 1 23.96 -14.30 -11.73
CA MET A 1 23.03 -15.09 -10.90
C MET A 1 22.16 -14.09 -10.13
N GLY A 2 21.05 -13.65 -10.73
CA GLY A 2 20.13 -12.71 -10.08
C GLY A 2 19.03 -13.49 -9.40
N SER A 3 18.96 -13.43 -8.07
CA SER A 3 17.89 -14.03 -7.29
C SER A 3 16.54 -13.46 -7.74
N ASN A 4 15.58 -14.36 -8.01
CA ASN A 4 14.19 -14.06 -8.37
C ASN A 4 13.48 -13.28 -7.24
N HIS A 5 13.70 -11.97 -7.15
CA HIS A 5 12.79 -11.05 -6.45
C HIS A 5 11.57 -10.74 -7.32
N LEU A 6 11.01 -11.75 -8.00
CA LEU A 6 9.76 -11.61 -8.72
C LEU A 6 8.66 -11.49 -7.68
N ILE A 7 8.20 -10.26 -7.45
CA ILE A 7 6.97 -10.00 -6.71
C ILE A 7 5.83 -10.47 -7.61
N SER A 8 5.00 -11.36 -7.09
CA SER A 8 3.88 -11.94 -7.83
C SER A 8 2.68 -11.00 -7.93
N ASP A 9 1.81 -11.25 -8.91
CA ASP A 9 0.49 -10.62 -9.02
C ASP A 9 -0.32 -10.77 -7.71
N GLU A 10 -0.28 -11.95 -7.07
CA GLU A 10 -0.95 -12.20 -5.79
C GLU A 10 -0.40 -11.31 -4.66
N GLU A 11 0.93 -11.15 -4.56
CA GLU A 11 1.54 -10.28 -3.54
C GLU A 11 1.13 -8.82 -3.74
N THR A 12 1.18 -8.32 -4.98
CA THR A 12 0.73 -6.94 -5.27
C THR A 12 -0.77 -6.75 -5.06
N ARG A 13 -1.59 -7.78 -5.31
CA ARG A 13 -3.02 -7.75 -5.08
C ARG A 13 -3.33 -7.58 -3.59
N LYS A 14 -2.66 -8.35 -2.72
CA LYS A 14 -2.82 -8.25 -1.26
C LYS A 14 -2.44 -6.85 -0.74
N ILE A 15 -1.42 -6.24 -1.32
CA ILE A 15 -1.05 -4.86 -1.01
C ILE A 15 -2.18 -3.90 -1.37
N ALA A 16 -2.77 -4.02 -2.56
CA ALA A 16 -3.91 -3.20 -2.97
C ALA A 16 -5.16 -3.43 -2.12
N GLU A 17 -5.49 -4.69 -1.81
CA GLU A 17 -6.59 -5.06 -0.91
C GLU A 17 -6.42 -4.43 0.48
N GLY A 18 -5.21 -4.49 1.04
CA GLY A 18 -4.91 -3.87 2.34
C GLY A 18 -4.97 -2.35 2.32
N PHE A 19 -4.60 -1.70 1.21
CA PHE A 19 -4.78 -0.26 1.03
C PHE A 19 -6.27 0.11 0.98
N LEU A 20 -7.07 -0.61 0.20
CA LEU A 20 -8.51 -0.35 0.06
C LEU A 20 -9.25 -0.60 1.39
N ALA A 21 -8.91 -1.68 2.10
CA ALA A 21 -9.47 -1.99 3.42
C ALA A 21 -9.17 -0.92 4.48
N SER A 22 -8.03 -0.24 4.36
CA SER A 22 -7.62 0.85 5.27
C SER A 22 -8.05 2.25 4.81
N SER A 23 -8.73 2.36 3.66
CA SER A 23 -9.11 3.62 3.03
C SER A 23 -10.63 3.75 2.83
N PRO A 24 -11.41 3.88 3.93
CA PRO A 24 -12.88 3.97 3.86
C PRO A 24 -13.39 5.27 3.20
N TRP A 25 -12.49 6.20 2.89
CA TRP A 25 -12.76 7.48 2.24
C TRP A 25 -12.71 7.40 0.71
N LEU A 26 -12.37 6.25 0.14
CA LEU A 26 -12.45 6.01 -1.29
C LEU A 26 -13.90 5.82 -1.71
N GLY A 27 -14.23 6.31 -2.90
CA GLY A 27 -15.53 6.07 -3.53
C GLY A 27 -15.67 4.62 -4.04
N ASP A 28 -16.62 4.40 -4.95
CA ASP A 28 -16.96 3.07 -5.44
C ASP A 28 -15.74 2.31 -5.97
N VAL A 29 -15.50 1.12 -5.41
CA VAL A 29 -14.39 0.24 -5.76
C VAL A 29 -14.88 -0.84 -6.72
N THR A 30 -14.29 -0.89 -7.91
CA THR A 30 -14.62 -1.89 -8.94
C THR A 30 -13.39 -2.74 -9.27
N TRP A 31 -13.50 -4.04 -9.02
CA TRP A 31 -12.46 -5.01 -9.36
C TRP A 31 -12.70 -5.62 -10.74
N ALA A 32 -11.68 -5.59 -11.58
CA ALA A 32 -11.56 -6.43 -12.76
C ALA A 32 -10.59 -7.57 -12.41
N GLU A 33 -11.17 -8.73 -12.09
CA GLU A 33 -10.40 -9.97 -11.87
C GLU A 33 -10.21 -10.71 -13.19
N ASN A 34 -9.17 -11.54 -13.25
CA ASN A 34 -8.91 -12.42 -14.39
C ASN A 34 -8.82 -11.62 -15.69
N ILE A 35 -7.97 -10.59 -15.68
CA ILE A 35 -7.54 -9.96 -16.93
C ILE A 35 -6.33 -10.71 -17.45
N ILE A 36 -6.26 -10.94 -18.76
CA ILE A 36 -5.03 -11.41 -19.39
C ILE A 36 -4.24 -10.19 -19.82
N ILE A 37 -2.97 -10.13 -19.44
CA ILE A 37 -2.01 -9.13 -19.91
C ILE A 37 -0.82 -9.83 -20.57
N GLY A 38 -0.16 -9.14 -21.49
CA GLY A 38 0.91 -9.70 -22.31
C GLY A 38 0.65 -9.52 -23.80
N THR A 39 1.56 -10.04 -24.62
CA THR A 39 1.48 -9.94 -26.08
C THR A 39 0.16 -10.54 -26.58
N ASP A 40 -0.53 -9.81 -27.45
CA ASP A 40 -1.80 -10.21 -28.06
C ASP A 40 -2.95 -10.54 -27.09
N ALA A 41 -2.85 -10.16 -25.81
CA ALA A 41 -3.89 -10.45 -24.81
C ALA A 41 -5.27 -9.86 -25.19
N ALA A 42 -5.28 -8.70 -25.85
CA ALA A 42 -6.52 -8.07 -26.33
C ALA A 42 -7.28 -8.92 -27.37
N ASN A 43 -6.59 -9.81 -28.09
CA ASN A 43 -7.19 -10.68 -29.10
C ASN A 43 -7.90 -11.91 -28.51
N HIS A 44 -7.73 -12.17 -27.20
CA HIS A 44 -8.34 -13.30 -26.51
C HIS A 44 -9.53 -12.92 -25.62
N ALA A 45 -9.85 -11.63 -25.50
CA ALA A 45 -11.03 -11.19 -24.78
C ALA A 45 -12.29 -11.58 -25.58
N GLY A 46 -13.31 -12.10 -24.89
CA GLY A 46 -14.62 -12.32 -25.49
C GLY A 46 -15.24 -11.01 -25.98
N PHE A 47 -16.36 -11.10 -26.71
CA PHE A 47 -17.08 -9.91 -27.21
C PHE A 47 -17.57 -8.99 -26.08
N ASP A 48 -17.71 -9.51 -24.86
CA ASP A 48 -18.06 -8.80 -23.63
C ASP A 48 -16.84 -8.27 -22.87
N GLY A 49 -15.62 -8.44 -23.40
CA GLY A 49 -14.38 -8.04 -22.76
C GLY A 49 -13.93 -8.94 -21.61
N GLN A 50 -14.60 -10.09 -21.39
CA GLN A 50 -14.25 -11.03 -20.33
C GLN A 50 -13.43 -12.20 -20.89
N PHE A 51 -12.55 -12.75 -20.05
CA PHE A 51 -11.77 -13.93 -20.37
C PHE A 51 -12.39 -15.16 -19.69
N PRO A 52 -12.52 -16.30 -20.40
CA PRO A 52 -12.89 -17.57 -19.79
C PRO A 52 -11.93 -17.93 -18.66
N LYS A 53 -12.43 -18.40 -17.52
CA LYS A 53 -11.59 -18.77 -16.35
C LYS A 53 -10.58 -19.88 -16.65
N ASP A 54 -10.84 -20.67 -17.69
CA ASP A 54 -10.05 -21.79 -18.19
C ASP A 54 -9.31 -21.46 -19.49
N ALA A 55 -9.23 -20.18 -19.88
CA ALA A 55 -8.47 -19.76 -21.05
C ALA A 55 -7.01 -20.21 -20.95
N GLN A 56 -6.52 -20.93 -21.97
CA GLN A 56 -5.12 -21.26 -22.08
C GLN A 56 -4.34 -20.00 -22.47
N LEU A 57 -3.45 -19.58 -21.59
CA LEU A 57 -2.56 -18.44 -21.83
C LEU A 57 -1.55 -18.78 -22.92
N ALA A 58 -1.41 -17.92 -23.91
CA ALA A 58 -0.32 -18.02 -24.88
C ALA A 58 1.02 -17.69 -24.22
N GLU A 59 2.12 -18.03 -24.90
CA GLU A 59 3.46 -17.68 -24.42
C GLU A 59 3.60 -16.15 -24.26
N GLY A 60 4.01 -15.71 -23.07
CA GLY A 60 4.11 -14.29 -22.72
C GLY A 60 2.83 -13.65 -22.18
N GLN A 61 1.73 -14.40 -22.06
CA GLN A 61 0.52 -13.97 -21.38
C GLN A 61 0.51 -14.42 -19.91
N LYS A 62 -0.07 -13.59 -19.05
CA LYS A 62 -0.32 -13.93 -17.65
C LYS A 62 -1.66 -13.37 -17.16
N TRP A 63 -2.24 -14.03 -16.17
CA TRP A 63 -3.37 -13.50 -15.42
C TRP A 63 -2.90 -12.36 -14.53
N SER A 64 -3.70 -11.30 -14.47
CA SER A 64 -3.49 -10.15 -13.60
C SER A 64 -4.82 -9.61 -13.08
N TRP A 65 -4.76 -8.45 -12.43
CA TRP A 65 -5.89 -7.77 -11.81
C TRP A 65 -5.79 -6.27 -12.04
N THR A 66 -6.92 -5.60 -11.99
CA THR A 66 -6.99 -4.14 -11.92
C THR A 66 -8.13 -3.75 -11.00
N VAL A 67 -7.95 -2.69 -10.22
CA VAL A 67 -9.01 -2.11 -9.38
C VAL A 67 -9.10 -0.62 -9.66
N ARG A 68 -10.32 -0.16 -9.91
CA ARG A 68 -10.65 1.25 -10.10
C ARG A 68 -11.43 1.77 -8.91
N PHE A 69 -11.16 3.02 -8.54
CA PHE A 69 -11.85 3.70 -7.46
C PHE A 69 -11.76 5.22 -7.63
N THR A 70 -12.56 5.96 -6.88
CA THR A 70 -12.53 7.43 -6.89
C THR A 70 -11.87 7.95 -5.61
N ASP A 71 -10.94 8.90 -5.74
CA ASP A 71 -10.31 9.55 -4.58
C ASP A 71 -11.19 10.69 -4.01
N PRO A 72 -10.87 11.23 -2.82
CA PRO A 72 -11.63 12.33 -2.20
C PRO A 72 -11.67 13.62 -3.02
N ALA A 73 -10.77 13.78 -4.00
CA ALA A 73 -10.79 14.91 -4.93
C ALA A 73 -11.72 14.66 -6.13
N GLY A 74 -12.40 13.50 -6.17
CA GLY A 74 -13.29 13.11 -7.27
C GLY A 74 -12.56 12.57 -8.49
N SER A 75 -11.26 12.26 -8.38
CA SER A 75 -10.49 11.72 -9.50
C SER A 75 -10.57 10.20 -9.55
N GLU A 76 -10.85 9.66 -10.73
CA GLU A 76 -10.76 8.21 -10.97
C GLU A 76 -9.28 7.77 -10.93
N LYS A 77 -9.02 6.70 -10.17
CA LYS A 77 -7.72 6.08 -9.98
C LYS A 77 -7.79 4.60 -10.32
N SER A 78 -6.66 4.04 -10.73
CA SER A 78 -6.52 2.63 -11.04
C SER A 78 -5.24 2.08 -10.42
N LEU A 79 -5.35 0.95 -9.74
CA LEU A 79 -4.21 0.14 -9.32
C LEU A 79 -4.19 -1.16 -10.13
N SER A 80 -3.01 -1.57 -10.54
CA SER A 80 -2.71 -2.83 -11.20
C SER A 80 -1.46 -3.44 -10.56
N HIS A 81 -1.11 -4.66 -10.93
CA HIS A 81 0.16 -5.28 -10.53
C HIS A 81 1.35 -4.36 -10.84
N GLU A 82 1.42 -3.82 -12.05
CA GLU A 82 2.50 -2.95 -12.52
C GLU A 82 2.55 -1.65 -11.74
N THR A 83 1.39 -1.03 -11.48
CA THR A 83 1.34 0.23 -10.72
C THR A 83 1.82 0.02 -9.28
N VAL A 84 1.36 -1.04 -8.61
CA VAL A 84 1.80 -1.36 -7.23
C VAL A 84 3.28 -1.71 -7.20
N LEU A 85 3.77 -2.49 -8.17
CA LEU A 85 5.19 -2.82 -8.29
C LEU A 85 6.05 -1.56 -8.51
N ALA A 86 5.57 -0.60 -9.30
CA ALA A 86 6.25 0.69 -9.48
C ALA A 86 6.33 1.49 -8.16
N GLY A 87 5.24 1.54 -7.39
CA GLY A 87 5.25 2.19 -6.06
C GLY A 87 6.23 1.52 -5.09
N LEU A 88 6.26 0.19 -5.07
CA LEU A 88 7.19 -0.62 -4.27
C LEU A 88 8.64 -0.36 -4.69
N THR A 89 8.92 -0.34 -6.00
CA THR A 89 10.25 -0.07 -6.56
C THR A 89 10.74 1.32 -6.18
N ARG A 90 9.88 2.35 -6.23
CA ARG A 90 10.21 3.71 -5.77
C ARG A 90 10.57 3.75 -4.28
N ILE A 91 9.91 2.94 -3.45
CA ILE A 91 10.23 2.86 -2.02
C ILE A 91 11.55 2.12 -1.79
N VAL A 92 11.78 1.02 -2.49
CA VAL A 92 12.95 0.16 -2.28
C VAL A 92 14.22 0.82 -2.82
N TYR A 93 14.15 1.36 -4.04
CA TYR A 93 15.32 1.85 -4.77
C TYR A 93 15.40 3.37 -4.87
N GLY A 94 14.40 4.10 -4.37
CA GLY A 94 14.44 5.56 -4.33
C GLY A 94 15.28 6.10 -3.16
N ASP A 95 15.77 7.32 -3.34
CA ASP A 95 16.47 8.08 -2.30
C ASP A 95 15.48 8.63 -1.28
N HIS A 96 15.61 8.20 -0.02
CA HIS A 96 14.76 8.65 1.10
C HIS A 96 15.62 9.25 2.20
N ASP A 97 16.39 10.29 1.85
CA ASP A 97 17.23 11.05 2.79
C ASP A 97 16.42 11.90 3.77
N SER A 98 15.08 11.83 3.71
CA SER A 98 14.15 12.44 4.67
C SER A 98 13.88 11.51 5.87
N PRO A 99 13.34 12.03 6.99
CA PRO A 99 12.89 11.21 8.12
C PRO A 99 11.90 10.08 7.74
N ASP A 100 11.26 10.17 6.57
CA ASP A 100 10.34 9.16 6.05
C ASP A 100 11.05 7.85 5.68
N GLY A 101 12.37 7.88 5.45
CA GLY A 101 13.16 6.69 5.15
C GLY A 101 13.05 5.59 6.21
N TRP A 102 12.90 5.96 7.48
CA TRP A 102 12.67 5.03 8.59
C TRP A 102 11.33 4.30 8.48
N SER A 103 10.30 4.98 7.96
CA SER A 103 8.97 4.40 7.76
C SER A 103 8.93 3.35 6.65
N TYR A 104 9.97 3.26 5.82
CA TYR A 104 10.08 2.32 4.72
C TYR A 104 10.98 1.12 5.01
N ILE A 105 11.62 1.04 6.19
CA ILE A 105 12.53 -0.06 6.53
C ILE A 105 11.81 -1.41 6.47
N GLY A 106 10.59 -1.51 7.01
CA GLY A 106 9.80 -2.74 6.98
C GLY A 106 9.49 -3.21 5.55
N ILE A 107 9.13 -2.27 4.67
CA ILE A 107 8.87 -2.55 3.24
C ILE A 107 10.14 -2.98 2.52
N ARG A 108 11.26 -2.31 2.77
CA ARG A 108 12.57 -2.63 2.18
C ARG A 108 13.05 -4.01 2.61
N GLN A 109 12.97 -4.32 3.90
CA GLN A 109 13.30 -5.63 4.43
C GLN A 109 12.42 -6.69 3.78
N TRP A 110 11.10 -6.52 3.83
CA TRP A 110 10.15 -7.44 3.20
C TRP A 110 10.49 -7.70 1.72
N PHE A 111 10.80 -6.67 0.94
CA PHE A 111 11.13 -6.82 -0.48
C PHE A 111 12.37 -7.69 -0.74
N THR A 112 13.40 -7.55 0.11
CA THR A 112 14.66 -8.30 -0.04
C THR A 112 14.56 -9.77 0.36
N GLU A 113 13.49 -10.17 1.03
CA GLU A 113 13.30 -11.56 1.46
C GLU A 113 12.91 -12.48 0.29
N PRO A 114 13.26 -13.78 0.35
CA PRO A 114 12.78 -14.77 -0.60
C PRO A 114 11.25 -14.87 -0.59
N ALA A 115 10.66 -15.27 -1.73
CA ALA A 115 9.19 -15.34 -1.88
C ALA A 115 8.49 -16.20 -0.81
N ALA A 116 9.14 -17.28 -0.34
CA ALA A 116 8.59 -18.11 0.73
C ALA A 116 8.50 -17.37 2.08
N GLU A 117 9.48 -16.52 2.39
CA GLU A 117 9.54 -15.75 3.64
C GLU A 117 8.65 -14.50 3.57
N ARG A 118 8.55 -13.84 2.41
CA ARG A 118 7.60 -12.72 2.20
C ARG A 118 6.16 -13.10 2.45
N LYS A 119 5.79 -14.35 2.15
CA LYS A 119 4.44 -14.88 2.43
C LYS A 119 4.17 -15.03 3.94
N ARG A 120 5.20 -15.11 4.78
CA ARG A 120 5.11 -15.20 6.24
C ARG A 120 5.20 -13.82 6.90
N LEU A 121 5.95 -12.90 6.31
CA LEU A 121 6.09 -11.53 6.77
C LEU A 121 4.89 -10.69 6.29
N ALA A 122 4.03 -10.30 7.22
CA ALA A 122 2.90 -9.43 6.91
C ALA A 122 3.36 -7.97 6.84
N LEU A 123 3.10 -7.31 5.70
CA LEU A 123 3.13 -5.86 5.61
C LEU A 123 1.95 -5.28 6.41
N SER A 124 2.18 -4.16 7.10
CA SER A 124 1.12 -3.50 7.86
C SER A 124 0.14 -2.77 6.93
N ALA A 125 -1.05 -2.40 7.44
CA ALA A 125 -1.98 -1.53 6.71
C ALA A 125 -1.33 -0.20 6.32
N ALA A 126 -0.45 0.33 7.18
CA ALA A 126 0.30 1.54 6.89
C ALA A 126 1.28 1.34 5.72
N ASP A 127 1.92 0.18 5.63
CA ASP A 127 2.84 -0.15 4.54
C ASP A 127 2.10 -0.31 3.21
N HIS A 128 0.96 -1.01 3.22
CA HIS A 128 0.08 -1.12 2.06
C HIS A 128 -0.30 0.27 1.53
N SER A 129 -0.72 1.16 2.43
CA SER A 129 -1.09 2.53 2.09
C SER A 129 0.09 3.34 1.53
N ARG A 130 1.28 3.22 2.13
CA ARG A 130 2.50 3.89 1.62
C ARG A 130 2.84 3.45 0.20
N ILE A 131 2.82 2.14 -0.06
CA ILE A 131 3.13 1.57 -1.38
C ILE A 131 2.14 2.08 -2.43
N CYS A 132 0.84 1.97 -2.16
CA CYS A 132 -0.20 2.39 -3.10
C CYS A 132 -0.21 3.91 -3.31
N GLN A 133 0.02 4.72 -2.28
CA GLN A 133 0.08 6.18 -2.44
C GLN A 133 1.32 6.62 -3.21
N LYS A 134 2.47 5.99 -2.99
CA LYS A 134 3.67 6.22 -3.82
C LYS A 134 3.46 5.80 -5.27
N ALA A 135 2.68 4.75 -5.53
CA ALA A 135 2.29 4.37 -6.88
C ALA A 135 1.41 5.44 -7.55
N LEU A 136 0.37 5.92 -6.85
CA LEU A 136 -0.69 6.77 -7.40
C LEU A 136 -0.33 8.25 -7.48
N TYR A 137 0.39 8.76 -6.48
CA TYR A 137 0.60 10.19 -6.27
C TYR A 137 2.08 10.59 -6.20
N ASP A 138 3.00 9.61 -6.24
CA ASP A 138 4.44 9.79 -6.03
C ASP A 138 4.84 10.37 -4.65
N LYS A 139 3.85 10.59 -3.79
CA LYS A 139 3.99 11.09 -2.41
C LYS A 139 2.92 10.49 -1.52
N ILE A 140 3.09 10.66 -0.21
CA ILE A 140 2.05 10.34 0.77
C ILE A 140 1.13 11.55 0.85
N VAL A 141 -0.12 11.39 0.39
CA VAL A 141 -1.14 12.44 0.37
C VAL A 141 -2.05 12.33 1.59
N TYR A 142 -2.33 11.10 2.01
CA TYR A 142 -3.17 10.76 3.14
C TYR A 142 -2.31 10.04 4.17
N GLU A 143 -2.33 10.49 5.41
CA GLU A 143 -1.57 9.82 6.46
C GLU A 143 -2.05 8.37 6.62
N PRO A 144 -1.16 7.38 6.45
CA PRO A 144 -1.51 5.99 6.66
C PRO A 144 -1.97 5.77 8.10
N ARG A 145 -3.09 5.06 8.29
CA ARG A 145 -3.48 4.63 9.63
C ARG A 145 -2.38 3.72 10.19
N THR A 146 -1.67 4.21 11.19
CA THR A 146 -0.82 3.38 12.03
C THR A 146 -1.69 2.83 13.14
N ASP A 147 -1.90 1.52 13.16
CA ASP A 147 -2.41 0.87 14.36
C ASP A 147 -1.36 1.06 15.46
N GLY A 148 -1.56 2.09 16.28
CA GLY A 148 -0.81 2.40 17.49
C GLY A 148 0.72 2.24 17.39
N PHE A 149 1.43 3.28 16.93
CA PHE A 149 2.43 3.77 17.87
C PHE A 149 1.63 4.47 18.96
N PRO A 150 1.69 4.06 20.25
CA PRO A 150 1.26 4.98 21.28
C PRO A 150 2.04 6.27 21.00
N ARG A 151 1.37 7.43 21.00
CA ARG A 151 2.10 8.67 21.25
C ARG A 151 2.86 8.39 22.54
N SER A 152 4.15 8.08 22.42
CA SER A 152 5.01 7.97 23.57
C SER A 152 5.03 9.38 24.12
N ASP A 153 4.20 9.60 25.13
CA ASP A 153 4.13 10.80 25.93
C ASP A 153 5.43 10.82 26.77
N TRP A 154 6.58 10.91 26.10
CA TRP A 154 7.94 10.95 26.68
C TRP A 154 8.13 12.18 27.58
N PHE A 155 7.14 13.07 27.62
CA PHE A 155 7.08 14.25 28.47
C PHE A 155 6.19 14.08 29.72
N GLN A 156 5.56 12.92 29.94
CA GLN A 156 4.86 12.67 31.20
C GLN A 156 5.83 12.63 32.39
N ASP A 157 7.03 12.08 32.21
CA ASP A 157 8.08 12.05 33.24
C ASP A 157 8.73 13.42 33.51
N GLN A 158 8.44 14.45 32.69
CA GLN A 158 8.89 15.82 32.93
C GLN A 158 7.86 16.70 33.65
N ARG A 159 6.64 16.19 33.91
CA ARG A 159 5.72 16.85 34.84
C ARG A 159 6.16 16.52 36.26
N GLY A 160 7.06 17.35 36.78
CA GLY A 160 7.54 17.23 38.16
C GLY A 160 6.38 17.14 39.16
N PRO A 161 6.54 16.39 40.27
CA PRO A 161 5.53 16.28 41.31
C PRO A 161 5.52 17.59 42.10
N GLY A 162 4.66 18.55 41.74
CA GLY A 162 4.69 19.84 42.42
C GLY A 162 3.68 20.90 41.98
N ALA A 163 2.54 20.52 41.42
CA ALA A 163 1.42 21.45 41.27
C ALA A 163 0.41 21.19 42.40
N GLU A 164 0.77 21.57 43.63
CA GLU A 164 -0.24 21.82 44.65
C GLU A 164 -1.15 22.97 44.16
N PRO A 165 -2.48 22.87 44.32
CA PRO A 165 -3.35 24.00 44.09
C PRO A 165 -3.08 25.05 45.17
N LEU A 166 -2.45 26.16 44.77
CA LEU A 166 -2.38 27.35 45.61
C LEU A 166 -3.80 27.90 45.80
N ASN A 167 -4.38 27.62 46.97
CA ASN A 167 -5.48 28.40 47.52
C ASN A 167 -5.03 29.87 47.66
N GLY A 168 -5.79 30.79 47.07
CA GLY A 168 -5.64 32.22 47.23
C GLY A 168 -7.01 32.87 47.31
N ALA A 169 -7.34 33.38 48.50
CA ALA A 169 -8.61 33.97 48.86
C ALA A 169 -8.75 35.45 48.41
N GLU A 170 -9.99 35.92 48.50
CA GLU A 170 -10.46 37.31 48.73
C GLU A 170 -10.66 38.29 47.56
N GLY A 171 -11.92 38.73 47.41
CA GLY A 171 -12.25 40.17 47.50
C GLY A 171 -12.98 40.82 46.32
N GLN A 172 -14.32 40.81 46.31
CA GLN A 172 -15.23 41.97 46.31
C GLN A 172 -16.70 41.55 46.31
#